data_AF-A0A9X7WZY6-F1
#
_entry.id   AF-A0A9X7WZY6-F1
#
_cell.length_a   1.000
_cell.length_b   1.000
_cell.length_c   1.000
_cell.angle_alpha   90.00
_cell.angle_beta   90.00
_cell.angle_gamma   90.00
#
_symmetry.space_group_name_H-M   'P 1'
#
loop_
_entity.id
_entity.type
_entity.pdbx_description
1 polymer ?
#
loop_
_entity_poly.entity_id
_entity_poly.type
_entity_poly.pdbx_seq_one_letter_code
_entity_poly.pdbx_strand_id
1 'polypeptide(L)'
;MTDNLTNYIQFAGDKLTGNIATLAFDVDVTGEALHSDNEKAPKFRLYAKSPAGKRIDIGGIWERNNANGDPYFSLTINTGHSKFYANLGRYPDQDDDALQAVIPNDYLNSDRRG
;
A
#
# COMPACT_ATOMS: atom_id res chain seq x y z
N MET A 1 2.23 18.87 6.06
CA MET A 1 3.62 18.75 5.56
C MET A 1 3.80 17.33 5.07
N THR A 2 3.40 17.05 3.83
CA THR A 2 3.56 15.73 3.17
C THR A 2 4.52 15.79 2.00
N ASP A 3 5.00 16.98 1.64
CA ASP A 3 5.72 17.29 0.40
C ASP A 3 7.08 16.58 0.25
N ASN A 4 7.59 15.98 1.34
CA ASN A 4 8.84 15.20 1.34
C ASN A 4 8.64 13.71 1.67
N LEU A 5 7.40 13.23 1.84
CA LEU A 5 7.15 11.84 2.16
C LEU A 5 7.13 10.99 0.89
N THR A 6 7.91 9.92 0.89
CA THR A 6 7.90 8.90 -0.17
C THR A 6 7.53 7.55 0.40
N ASN A 7 6.93 6.70 -0.42
CA ASN A 7 6.53 5.34 -0.08
C ASN A 7 5.65 5.30 1.16
N TYR A 8 4.49 5.94 1.08
CA TYR A 8 3.54 6.00 2.18
C TYR A 8 2.10 5.79 1.73
N ILE A 9 1.27 5.37 2.67
CA ILE A 9 -0.19 5.37 2.59
C ILE A 9 -0.71 6.08 3.84
N GLN A 10 -1.47 7.16 3.65
CA GLN A 10 -2.21 7.85 4.70
C GLN A 10 -3.68 7.40 4.63
N PHE A 11 -4.15 6.77 5.70
CA PHE A 11 -5.58 6.47 5.87
C PHE A 11 -6.33 7.71 6.37
N ALA A 12 -7.54 7.91 5.84
CA ALA A 12 -8.44 8.99 6.21
C ALA A 12 -9.89 8.48 6.15
N GLY A 13 -10.27 7.66 7.15
CA GLY A 13 -11.56 6.97 7.17
C GLY A 13 -11.68 5.98 6.00
N ASP A 14 -12.74 6.09 5.22
CA ASP A 14 -12.99 5.24 4.04
C ASP A 14 -12.19 5.63 2.81
N LYS A 15 -11.21 6.54 2.94
CA LYS A 15 -10.32 6.97 1.87
C LYS A 15 -8.87 6.84 2.29
N LEU A 16 -8.00 6.80 1.29
CA LEU A 16 -6.56 6.91 1.50
C LEU A 16 -5.90 7.67 0.35
N THR A 17 -4.73 8.21 0.65
CA THR A 17 -3.81 8.84 -0.30
C THR A 17 -2.39 8.38 -0.02
N GLY A 18 -1.53 8.37 -1.03
CA GLY A 18 -0.14 8.01 -0.84
C GLY A 18 0.64 8.04 -2.13
N ASN A 19 1.89 7.60 -2.07
CA ASN A 19 2.69 7.35 -3.26
C ASN A 19 3.50 6.06 -3.10
N ILE A 20 3.84 5.45 -4.23
CA ILE A 20 4.70 4.28 -4.32
C ILE A 20 5.76 4.59 -5.38
N ALA A 21 6.99 4.74 -4.93
CA ALA A 21 8.14 5.12 -5.73
C ALA A 21 9.24 4.05 -5.64
N THR A 22 9.67 3.59 -6.80
CA THR A 22 10.80 2.67 -7.01
C THR A 22 11.71 3.25 -8.09
N LEU A 23 12.86 2.61 -8.33
CA LEU A 23 13.73 2.99 -9.45
C LEU A 23 13.07 2.78 -10.83
N ALA A 24 12.02 1.96 -10.93
CA ALA A 24 11.36 1.61 -12.18
C ALA A 24 10.06 2.37 -12.44
N PHE A 25 9.38 2.84 -11.39
CA PHE A 25 8.13 3.58 -11.49
C PHE A 25 7.90 4.44 -10.26
N ASP A 26 7.15 5.53 -10.43
CA ASP A 26 6.72 6.43 -9.38
C ASP A 26 5.27 6.83 -9.65
N VAL A 27 4.39 6.57 -8.70
CA VAL A 27 2.94 6.79 -8.85
C VAL A 27 2.30 7.29 -7.56
N ASP A 28 1.46 8.31 -7.72
CA ASP A 28 0.47 8.67 -6.71
C ASP A 28 -0.65 7.63 -6.68
N VAL A 29 -1.08 7.29 -5.47
CA VAL A 29 -2.13 6.32 -5.21
C VAL A 29 -3.23 6.97 -4.37
N THR A 30 -4.46 6.67 -4.76
CA THR A 30 -5.66 6.96 -3.97
C THR A 30 -6.39 5.65 -3.70
N GLY A 31 -7.22 5.60 -2.67
CA GLY A 31 -8.01 4.42 -2.41
C GLY A 31 -9.31 4.72 -1.69
N GLU A 32 -10.20 3.74 -1.75
CA GLU A 32 -11.52 3.76 -1.15
C GLU A 32 -11.74 2.43 -0.41
N ALA A 33 -12.37 2.48 0.76
CA ALA A 33 -12.76 1.29 1.50
C ALA A 33 -13.68 0.42 0.65
N LEU A 34 -13.45 -0.88 0.70
CA LEU A 34 -14.30 -1.88 0.09
C LEU A 34 -15.02 -2.65 1.20
N HIS A 35 -16.31 -2.42 1.33
CA HIS A 35 -17.16 -3.19 2.23
C HIS A 35 -17.59 -4.48 1.54
N SER A 36 -17.19 -5.61 2.09
CA SER A 36 -17.53 -6.94 1.57
C SER A 36 -17.63 -7.94 2.72
N ASP A 37 -18.63 -8.82 2.64
CA ASP A 37 -18.79 -9.94 3.57
C ASP A 37 -17.80 -11.08 3.30
N ASN A 38 -17.03 -11.01 2.21
CA ASN A 38 -15.97 -11.96 1.91
C ASN A 38 -14.70 -11.61 2.67
N GLU A 39 -14.31 -12.43 3.63
CA GLU A 39 -13.09 -12.27 4.44
C GLU A 39 -11.80 -12.16 3.61
N LYS A 40 -11.80 -12.69 2.38
CA LYS A 40 -10.64 -12.64 1.47
C LYS A 40 -10.64 -11.40 0.56
N ALA A 41 -11.67 -10.56 0.63
CA ALA A 41 -11.73 -9.31 -0.12
C ALA A 41 -10.69 -8.31 0.41
N PRO A 42 -10.17 -7.42 -0.45
CA PRO A 42 -9.38 -6.30 0.05
C PRO A 42 -10.25 -5.41 0.93
N LYS A 43 -9.63 -4.79 1.94
CA LYS A 43 -10.25 -3.74 2.76
C LYS A 43 -10.31 -2.41 2.04
N PHE A 44 -9.35 -2.15 1.15
CA PHE A 44 -9.34 -0.95 0.31
C PHE A 44 -9.01 -1.31 -1.14
N ARG A 45 -9.70 -0.66 -2.08
CA ARG A 45 -9.32 -0.66 -3.49
C ARG A 45 -8.37 0.50 -3.77
N LEU A 46 -7.33 0.23 -4.55
CA LEU A 46 -6.33 1.22 -4.92
C LEU A 46 -6.49 1.67 -6.36
N TYR A 47 -6.24 2.95 -6.59
CA TYR A 47 -6.36 3.60 -7.88
C TYR A 47 -5.18 4.53 -8.13
N ALA A 48 -4.76 4.60 -9.39
CA ALA A 48 -3.77 5.57 -9.86
C ALA A 48 -4.24 6.22 -11.17
N LYS A 49 -3.45 7.16 -11.67
CA LYS A 49 -3.64 7.81 -12.96
C LYS A 49 -2.77 7.10 -14.02
N SER A 50 -3.37 6.70 -15.13
CA SER A 50 -2.63 6.23 -16.29
C SER A 50 -1.85 7.39 -16.94
N PRO A 51 -0.93 7.14 -17.89
CA PRO A 51 -0.24 8.20 -18.63
C PRO A 51 -1.17 9.18 -19.35
N ALA A 52 -2.40 8.74 -19.69
CA ALA A 52 -3.44 9.59 -20.27
C ALA A 52 -4.31 10.32 -19.23
N GLY A 53 -3.95 10.29 -17.93
CA GLY A 53 -4.67 10.94 -16.84
C GLY A 53 -5.97 10.23 -16.41
N LYS A 54 -6.24 9.01 -16.89
CA LYS A 54 -7.45 8.25 -16.53
C LYS A 54 -7.25 7.56 -15.19
N ARG A 55 -8.26 7.63 -14.32
CA ARG A 55 -8.27 6.84 -13.06
C ARG A 55 -8.45 5.37 -13.41
N ILE A 56 -7.58 4.52 -12.89
CA ILE A 56 -7.61 3.07 -13.12
C ILE A 56 -7.48 2.33 -11.78
N ASP A 57 -8.16 1.19 -11.64
CA ASP A 57 -7.93 0.24 -10.55
C ASP A 57 -6.57 -0.41 -10.77
N ILE A 58 -5.72 -0.37 -9.74
CA ILE A 58 -4.38 -0.95 -9.79
C ILE A 58 -4.20 -2.09 -8.79
N GLY A 59 -5.16 -2.37 -7.92
CA GLY A 59 -5.00 -3.39 -6.88
C GLY A 59 -5.71 -3.04 -5.58
N GLY A 60 -5.14 -3.47 -4.46
CA GLY A 60 -5.80 -3.34 -3.16
C GLY A 60 -4.89 -3.45 -1.96
N ILE A 61 -5.49 -3.22 -0.80
CA ILE A 61 -4.92 -3.45 0.52
C ILE A 61 -5.77 -4.50 1.23
N TRP A 62 -5.14 -5.52 1.78
CA TRP A 62 -5.75 -6.57 2.58
C TRP A 62 -5.23 -6.51 4.00
N GLU A 63 -6.12 -6.65 4.96
CA GLU A 63 -5.77 -6.94 6.35
C GLU A 63 -5.49 -8.44 6.50
N ARG A 64 -4.39 -8.79 7.16
CA ARG A 64 -3.94 -10.16 7.39
C ARG A 64 -3.42 -10.28 8.82
N ASN A 65 -3.29 -11.51 9.33
CA ASN A 65 -2.64 -11.76 10.60
C ASN A 65 -1.24 -12.35 10.41
N ASN A 66 -0.28 -11.91 11.21
CA ASN A 66 1.06 -12.49 11.25
C ASN A 66 1.06 -13.84 11.99
N ALA A 67 2.22 -14.47 12.16
CA ALA A 67 2.34 -15.77 12.85
C ALA A 67 1.92 -15.73 14.33
N ASN A 68 1.98 -14.56 14.97
CA ASN A 68 1.55 -14.34 16.35
C ASN A 68 0.06 -13.99 16.45
N GLY A 69 -0.63 -13.80 15.33
CA GLY A 69 -2.03 -13.39 15.27
C GLY A 69 -2.23 -11.87 15.20
N ASP A 70 -1.18 -11.05 15.20
CA ASP A 70 -1.33 -9.60 15.14
C ASP A 70 -1.72 -9.16 13.72
N PRO A 71 -2.69 -8.23 13.58
CA PRO A 71 -3.11 -7.73 12.28
C PRO A 71 -2.03 -6.86 11.65
N TYR A 72 -1.89 -6.96 10.33
CA TYR A 72 -1.08 -6.09 9.50
C TYR A 72 -1.75 -5.89 8.14
N PHE A 73 -1.44 -4.78 7.48
CA PHE A 73 -1.90 -4.55 6.12
C PHE A 73 -0.86 -5.01 5.09
N SER A 74 -1.33 -5.72 4.09
CA SER A 74 -0.58 -6.11 2.90
C SER A 74 -1.15 -5.38 1.68
N LEU A 75 -0.27 -4.91 0.80
CA LEU A 75 -0.59 -4.19 -0.40
C LEU A 75 -0.16 -5.01 -1.62
N THR A 76 -1.00 -5.02 -2.65
CA THR A 76 -0.62 -5.56 -3.96
C THR A 76 -1.14 -4.66 -5.05
N ILE A 77 -0.25 -4.24 -5.96
CA ILE A 77 -0.62 -3.49 -7.16
C ILE A 77 -0.08 -4.14 -8.43
N ASN A 78 -0.74 -3.89 -9.55
CA ASN A 78 -0.28 -4.22 -10.89
C ASN A 78 0.38 -2.99 -11.53
N THR A 79 1.63 -3.14 -11.95
CA THR A 79 2.44 -2.07 -12.56
C THR A 79 2.33 -2.05 -14.09
N GLY A 80 1.53 -2.94 -14.69
CA GLY A 80 1.45 -3.19 -16.12
C GLY A 80 2.41 -4.27 -16.62
N HIS A 81 3.55 -4.47 -15.94
CA HIS A 81 4.55 -5.48 -16.30
C HIS A 81 4.66 -6.60 -15.26
N SER A 82 4.42 -6.30 -13.99
CA SER A 82 4.51 -7.24 -12.89
C SER A 82 3.60 -6.83 -11.73
N LYS A 83 3.46 -7.71 -10.75
CA LYS A 83 2.83 -7.38 -9.48
C LYS A 83 3.89 -6.86 -8.51
N PHE A 84 3.61 -5.74 -7.88
CA PHE A 84 4.37 -5.22 -6.76
C PHE A 84 3.67 -5.59 -5.45
N TYR A 85 4.43 -6.10 -4.50
CA TYR A 85 3.95 -6.58 -3.21
C TYR A 85 4.66 -5.85 -2.08
N ALA A 86 3.90 -5.36 -1.12
CA ALA A 86 4.44 -4.68 0.04
C ALA A 86 3.61 -4.98 1.29
N ASN A 87 4.20 -4.76 2.44
CA ASN A 87 3.48 -4.64 3.70
C ASN A 87 3.45 -3.17 4.11
N LEU A 88 2.43 -2.81 4.89
CA LEU A 88 2.34 -1.51 5.53
C LEU A 88 2.78 -1.64 6.99
N GLY A 89 3.59 -0.68 7.43
CA GLY A 89 3.96 -0.53 8.83
C GLY A 89 3.95 0.94 9.20
N ARG A 90 3.95 1.26 10.50
CA ARG A 90 3.99 2.65 10.97
C ARG A 90 5.14 3.42 10.31
N TYR A 91 4.83 4.60 9.80
CA TYR A 91 5.86 5.43 9.17
C TYR A 91 6.91 5.85 10.22
N PRO A 92 8.22 5.73 9.92
CA PRO A 92 9.27 6.07 10.89
C PRO A 92 9.19 7.53 11.36
N ASP A 93 9.55 7.76 12.63
CA ASP A 93 9.69 9.09 13.22
C ASP A 93 8.42 9.98 13.12
N GLN A 94 7.25 9.35 13.03
CA GLN A 94 5.95 10.01 13.04
C GLN A 94 5.04 9.40 14.11
N ASP A 95 4.26 10.26 14.77
CA ASP A 95 3.28 9.89 15.79
C ASP A 95 1.86 9.71 15.24
N ASP A 96 1.74 9.51 13.92
CA ASP A 96 0.46 9.27 13.24
C ASP A 96 0.34 7.82 12.80
N ASP A 97 -0.47 7.03 13.52
CA ASP A 97 -0.76 5.64 13.16
C ASP A 97 -1.56 5.52 11.84
N ALA A 98 -2.21 6.60 11.38
CA ALA A 98 -2.87 6.60 10.07
C ALA A 98 -1.86 6.78 8.91
N LEU A 99 -0.62 7.20 9.20
CA LEU A 99 0.46 7.30 8.22
C LEU A 99 1.31 6.03 8.26
N GLN A 100 1.24 5.25 7.19
CA GLN A 100 1.95 3.98 7.06
C GLN A 100 3.02 4.07 5.98
N ALA A 101 4.21 3.52 6.24
CA ALA A 101 5.23 3.27 5.24
C ALA A 101 4.85 2.08 4.35
N VAL A 102 5.16 2.19 3.06
CA VAL A 102 5.08 1.09 2.10
C VAL A 102 6.44 0.39 2.08
N ILE A 103 6.47 -0.86 2.56
CA ILE A 103 7.70 -1.65 2.69
C ILE A 103 7.65 -2.79 1.66
N PRO A 104 8.37 -2.70 0.53
CA PRO A 104 8.42 -3.78 -0.46
C PRO A 104 8.85 -5.11 0.16
N ASN A 105 8.17 -6.19 -0.22
CA ASN A 105 8.44 -7.52 0.34
C ASN A 105 9.83 -8.05 -0.06
N ASP A 106 10.41 -7.50 -1.12
CA ASP A 106 11.77 -7.69 -1.61
C ASP A 106 12.79 -7.40 -0.48
N TYR A 107 12.57 -6.32 0.28
CA TYR A 107 13.40 -5.94 1.43
C TYR A 107 13.20 -6.86 2.64
N LEU A 108 12.02 -7.48 2.78
CA LEU A 108 11.74 -8.40 3.88
C LEU A 108 12.32 -9.80 3.62
N ASN A 109 12.54 -10.15 2.36
CA ASN A 109 13.04 -11.46 1.95
C ASN A 109 14.57 -11.49 1.78
N SER A 110 15.24 -10.33 1.67
CA SER A 110 16.71 -10.26 1.69
C SER A 110 17.28 -10.74 3.02
N ASP A 111 16.58 -10.48 4.13
CA ASP A 111 17.05 -10.83 5.48
C ASP A 111 16.91 -12.32 5.82
N ARG A 112 16.15 -13.08 5.02
CA ARG A 112 15.95 -14.54 5.20
C ARG A 112 16.88 -15.41 4.36
N ARG A 113 17.80 -14.80 3.59
CA ARG A 113 18.79 -15.50 2.77
C ARG A 113 20.23 -15.36 3.28
N GLY A 114 20.40 -14.83 4.50
CA GLY A 114 21.67 -14.82 5.23
C GLY A 114 21.90 -16.08 6.04
#